data_AF-A0AAW9J7F3-F1
#
_entry.id   AF-A0AAW9J7F3-F1
#
_cell.length_a   1.000
_cell.length_b   1.000
_cell.length_c   1.000
_cell.angle_alpha   90.00
_cell.angle_beta   90.00
_cell.angle_gamma   90.00
#
_symmetry.space_group_name_H-M   'P 1'
#
loop_
_entity.id
_entity.type
_entity.pdbx_description
1 polymer ?
#
loop_
_entity_poly.entity_id
_entity_poly.type
_entity_poly.pdbx_seq_one_letter_code
_entity_poly.pdbx_strand_id
1 'polypeptide(L)'
;FKGQVDSKLALFLITGLMIGYSLQRSRFGFAGGVRKPVMMGNADFVKALLVLFSITVVVTAGIHYASTIKGGEIAFRAAQGASIVPGSQSVKPATLGLFIGGLLFGIGMIAAGCCASGTLTDIGEGAGRAIIVLPFFCIGSVLGVWHLASLEKTFLYEKAITVYLPDHFGYLGSILVSLF
;
A
#
# COMPACT_ATOMS: atom_id res chain seq x y z
N PHE A 1 36.37 12.66 -5.82
CA PHE A 1 34.93 12.85 -5.51
C PHE A 1 34.08 13.21 -6.74
N LYS A 2 34.38 12.63 -7.91
CA LYS A 2 33.61 12.83 -9.14
C LYS A 2 33.53 11.47 -9.80
N GLY A 3 32.38 10.80 -9.74
CA GLY A 3 32.28 9.45 -10.29
C GLY A 3 31.06 8.70 -9.76
N GLN A 4 30.06 8.59 -10.64
CA GLN A 4 28.84 7.79 -10.50
C GLN A 4 27.87 8.26 -9.41
N VAL A 5 27.14 9.35 -9.68
CA VAL A 5 25.78 9.43 -9.18
C VAL A 5 25.03 8.27 -9.85
N ASP A 6 24.85 7.18 -9.11
CA ASP A 6 24.07 6.03 -9.56
C ASP A 6 22.71 6.58 -10.01
N SER A 7 22.39 6.49 -11.30
CA SER A 7 21.19 7.10 -11.87
C SER A 7 19.93 6.64 -11.15
N LYS A 8 19.98 5.45 -10.52
CA LYS A 8 18.94 4.90 -9.67
C LYS A 8 18.73 5.71 -8.39
N LEU A 9 19.81 6.17 -7.73
CA LEU A 9 19.72 7.02 -6.54
C LEU A 9 19.07 8.36 -6.86
N ALA A 10 19.48 8.97 -7.98
CA ALA A 10 18.88 10.23 -8.43
C ALA A 10 17.38 10.06 -8.73
N LEU A 11 17.00 8.97 -9.38
CA LEU A 11 15.59 8.62 -9.62
C LEU A 11 14.81 8.44 -8.31
N PHE A 12 15.33 7.70 -7.34
CA PHE A 12 14.67 7.51 -6.04
C PHE A 12 14.52 8.82 -5.25
N LEU A 13 15.53 9.68 -5.30
CA LEU A 13 15.46 10.99 -4.64
C LEU A 13 14.40 11.88 -5.29
N ILE A 14 14.39 11.98 -6.62
CA ILE A 14 13.42 12.82 -7.35
C ILE A 14 12.00 12.28 -7.16
N THR A 15 11.79 10.97 -7.31
CA THR A 15 10.46 10.36 -7.11
C THR A 15 9.97 10.51 -5.68
N GLY A 16 10.83 10.31 -4.68
CA GLY A 16 10.50 10.53 -3.26
C GLY A 16 10.13 11.98 -2.97
N LEU A 17 10.88 12.95 -3.51
CA LEU A 17 10.57 14.38 -3.35
C LEU A 17 9.23 14.75 -4.00
N MET A 18 8.96 14.25 -5.21
CA MET A 18 7.70 14.50 -5.91
C MET A 18 6.50 13.90 -5.19
N ILE A 19 6.63 12.66 -4.69
CA ILE A 19 5.57 12.01 -3.90
C ILE A 19 5.36 12.75 -2.59
N GLY A 20 6.44 13.10 -1.87
CA GLY A 20 6.36 13.85 -0.62
C GLY A 20 5.70 15.20 -0.79
N TYR A 21 6.09 15.97 -1.82
CA TYR A 21 5.47 17.25 -2.16
C TYR A 21 3.98 17.11 -2.49
N SER A 22 3.61 16.08 -3.27
CA SER A 22 2.21 15.81 -3.61
C SER A 22 1.36 15.47 -2.38
N LEU A 23 1.86 14.58 -1.50
CA LEU A 23 1.19 14.20 -0.25
C LEU A 23 1.01 15.39 0.69
N GLN A 24 2.07 16.19 0.82
CA GLN A 24 2.12 17.39 1.63
C GLN A 24 1.11 18.44 1.15
N ARG A 25 1.11 18.75 -0.15
CA ARG A 25 0.19 19.74 -0.73
C ARG A 25 -1.27 19.28 -0.68
N SER A 26 -1.50 17.99 -0.85
CA SER A 26 -2.84 17.38 -0.85
C SER A 26 -3.39 17.13 0.56
N ARG A 27 -2.58 17.34 1.62
CA ARG A 27 -2.89 16.96 3.02
C ARG A 27 -3.49 15.55 3.08
N PHE A 28 -2.83 14.64 2.38
CA PHE A 28 -3.36 13.32 2.07
C PHE A 28 -3.18 12.36 3.25
N GLY A 29 -4.27 11.83 3.78
CA GLY A 29 -4.23 10.80 4.81
C GLY A 29 -5.43 9.87 4.73
N PHE A 30 -5.17 8.56 4.63
CA PHE A 30 -6.21 7.53 4.62
C PHE A 30 -7.11 7.59 5.86
N ALA A 31 -6.53 7.89 7.03
CA ALA A 31 -7.28 8.15 8.26
C ALA A 31 -8.29 9.31 8.10
N GLY A 32 -7.89 10.36 7.38
CA GLY A 32 -8.73 11.51 7.06
C GLY A 32 -9.86 11.18 6.08
N GLY A 33 -9.70 10.13 5.26
CA GLY A 33 -10.75 9.62 4.38
C GLY A 33 -11.96 9.11 5.16
N VAL A 34 -11.76 8.51 6.33
CA VAL A 34 -12.86 8.03 7.18
C VAL A 34 -13.32 9.12 8.15
N ARG A 35 -12.38 9.86 8.76
CA ARG A 35 -12.72 10.84 9.81
C ARG A 35 -13.44 12.08 9.29
N LYS A 36 -13.05 12.65 8.14
CA LYS A 36 -13.62 13.89 7.61
C LYS A 36 -15.11 13.79 7.24
N PRO A 37 -15.58 12.76 6.52
CA PRO A 37 -17.02 12.63 6.24
C PRO A 37 -17.84 12.41 7.52
N VAL A 38 -17.32 11.63 8.48
CA VAL A 38 -18.02 11.34 9.75
C VAL A 38 -18.12 12.58 10.64
N MET A 39 -17.03 13.35 10.77
CA MET A 39 -16.98 14.48 11.71
C MET A 39 -17.43 15.81 11.11
N MET A 40 -17.17 16.04 9.81
CA MET A 40 -17.47 17.32 9.15
C MET A 40 -18.61 17.24 8.14
N GLY A 41 -19.14 16.04 7.86
CA GLY A 41 -20.17 15.84 6.81
C GLY A 41 -19.66 16.06 5.38
N ASN A 42 -18.38 16.42 5.19
CA ASN A 42 -17.80 16.66 3.88
C ASN A 42 -17.04 15.43 3.37
N ALA A 43 -17.51 14.88 2.24
CA ALA A 43 -16.92 13.74 1.54
C ALA A 43 -16.03 14.12 0.36
N ASP A 44 -15.73 15.40 0.12
CA ASP A 44 -14.93 15.83 -1.04
C ASP A 44 -13.54 15.19 -1.07
N PHE A 45 -12.92 15.04 0.10
CA PHE A 45 -11.65 14.33 0.23
C PHE A 45 -11.79 12.83 -0.09
N VAL A 46 -12.91 12.20 0.29
CA VAL A 46 -13.20 10.80 -0.03
C VAL A 46 -13.43 10.60 -1.52
N LYS A 47 -14.16 11.51 -2.17
CA LYS A 47 -14.33 11.50 -3.62
C LYS A 47 -12.98 11.57 -4.33
N ALA A 48 -12.08 12.45 -3.89
CA ALA A 48 -10.72 12.53 -4.45
C ALA A 48 -9.92 11.23 -4.25
N LEU A 49 -10.01 10.60 -3.08
CA LEU A 49 -9.43 9.28 -2.80
C LEU A 49 -9.99 8.18 -3.71
N LEU A 50 -11.31 8.14 -3.90
CA LEU A 50 -11.97 7.16 -4.77
C LEU A 50 -11.60 7.37 -6.24
N VAL A 51 -11.50 8.62 -6.70
CA VAL A 51 -11.01 8.93 -8.06
C VAL A 51 -9.56 8.46 -8.22
N LEU A 52 -8.68 8.77 -7.26
CA LEU A 52 -7.28 8.31 -7.30
C LEU A 52 -7.18 6.77 -7.29
N PHE A 53 -8.01 6.10 -6.49
CA PHE A 53 -8.12 4.65 -6.46
C PHE A 53 -8.59 4.10 -7.82
N SER A 54 -9.64 4.68 -8.42
CA SER A 54 -10.15 4.25 -9.73
C SER A 54 -9.11 4.36 -10.85
N ILE A 55 -8.36 5.47 -10.89
CA ILE A 55 -7.28 5.68 -11.85
C ILE A 55 -6.19 4.62 -11.63
N THR A 56 -5.83 4.37 -10.37
CA THR A 56 -4.81 3.36 -10.02
C THR A 56 -5.25 1.97 -10.46
N VAL A 57 -6.51 1.58 -10.23
CA VAL A 57 -7.07 0.29 -10.66
C VAL A 57 -6.96 0.13 -12.18
N VAL A 58 -7.38 1.15 -12.96
CA VAL A 58 -7.33 1.10 -14.43
C VAL A 58 -5.90 1.02 -14.95
N VAL A 59 -4.99 1.83 -14.41
CA VAL A 59 -3.58 1.84 -14.81
C VAL A 59 -2.91 0.51 -14.47
N THR A 60 -3.08 0.00 -13.25
CA THR A 60 -2.50 -1.28 -12.83
C THR A 60 -3.07 -2.43 -13.65
N ALA A 61 -4.39 -2.48 -13.88
CA ALA A 61 -5.00 -3.50 -14.73
C ALA A 61 -4.48 -3.45 -16.18
N GLY A 62 -4.30 -2.24 -16.74
CA GLY A 62 -3.70 -2.05 -18.06
C GLY A 62 -2.25 -2.53 -18.14
N ILE A 63 -1.43 -2.25 -17.13
CA ILE A 63 -0.05 -2.75 -17.04
C ILE A 63 -0.03 -4.27 -16.96
N HIS A 64 -0.88 -4.86 -16.10
CA HIS A 64 -0.96 -6.32 -15.95
C HIS A 64 -1.44 -7.00 -17.24
N TYR A 65 -2.41 -6.42 -17.93
CA TYR A 65 -2.89 -6.91 -19.23
C TYR A 65 -1.80 -6.81 -20.32
N ALA A 66 -1.10 -5.68 -20.40
CA ALA A 66 0.00 -5.50 -21.34
C ALA A 66 1.18 -6.45 -21.08
N SER A 67 1.45 -6.75 -19.80
CA SER A 67 2.47 -7.72 -19.41
C SER A 67 2.06 -9.16 -19.68
N THR A 68 0.79 -9.54 -19.46
CA THR A 68 0.30 -10.89 -19.77
C THR A 68 0.32 -11.20 -21.27
N ILE A 69 -0.03 -10.24 -22.14
CA ILE A 69 0.09 -10.42 -23.60
C ILE A 69 1.54 -10.69 -24.03
N LYS A 70 2.52 -10.13 -23.33
CA LYS A 70 3.95 -10.34 -23.58
C LYS A 70 4.50 -11.67 -23.02
N GLY A 71 3.63 -12.55 -22.54
CA GLY A 71 4.02 -13.81 -21.89
C GLY A 71 4.36 -13.66 -20.41
N GLY A 72 3.95 -12.56 -19.78
CA GLY A 72 4.13 -12.32 -18.36
C GLY A 72 3.22 -13.23 -17.53
N GLU A 73 3.80 -14.13 -16.75
CA GLU A 73 3.08 -14.97 -15.79
C GLU A 73 3.03 -14.27 -14.42
N ILE A 74 2.00 -14.56 -13.63
CA ILE A 74 1.87 -14.04 -12.27
C ILE A 74 2.96 -14.61 -11.37
N ALA A 75 3.56 -13.79 -10.50
CA ALA A 75 4.66 -14.19 -9.61
C ALA A 75 4.37 -15.43 -8.75
N PHE A 76 3.09 -15.70 -8.44
CA PHE A 76 2.65 -16.86 -7.66
C PHE A 76 2.63 -18.18 -8.46
N ARG A 77 2.57 -18.14 -9.80
CA ARG A 77 2.60 -19.31 -10.70
C ARG A 77 3.81 -19.37 -11.63
N ALA A 78 4.61 -18.30 -11.70
CA ALA A 78 5.78 -18.24 -12.56
C ALA A 78 6.77 -19.34 -12.18
N ALA A 79 6.95 -20.32 -13.07
CA ALA A 79 8.08 -21.24 -13.02
C ALA A 79 9.39 -20.45 -13.06
N GLN A 80 10.44 -20.94 -12.40
CA GLN A 80 11.76 -20.30 -12.36
C GLN A 80 12.23 -19.93 -13.78
N GLY A 81 12.20 -18.63 -14.13
CA GLY A 81 12.65 -18.11 -15.41
C GLY A 81 11.61 -17.46 -16.33
N ALA A 82 10.31 -17.45 -15.99
CA ALA A 82 9.29 -16.76 -16.78
C ALA A 82 9.27 -15.24 -16.50
N SER A 83 8.88 -14.43 -17.50
CA SER A 83 8.62 -13.00 -17.31
C SER A 83 7.53 -12.81 -16.27
N ILE A 84 7.79 -12.05 -15.21
CA ILE A 84 6.85 -11.83 -14.11
C ILE A 84 6.04 -10.56 -14.38
N VAL A 85 4.71 -10.63 -14.19
CA VAL A 85 3.86 -9.42 -14.25
C VAL A 85 4.29 -8.43 -13.16
N PRO A 86 4.66 -7.18 -13.50
CA PRO A 86 5.07 -6.18 -12.53
C PRO A 86 3.98 -5.96 -11.47
N GLY A 87 4.32 -6.04 -10.18
CA GLY A 87 3.36 -5.87 -9.09
C GLY A 87 2.64 -7.15 -8.64
N SER A 88 2.74 -8.27 -9.37
CA SER A 88 2.15 -9.54 -8.95
C SER A 88 2.79 -10.16 -7.69
N GLN A 89 3.98 -9.69 -7.30
CA GLN A 89 4.66 -10.05 -6.04
C GLN A 89 3.97 -9.47 -4.79
N SER A 90 3.11 -8.46 -4.96
CA SER A 90 2.39 -7.83 -3.86
C SER A 90 1.10 -8.58 -3.49
N VAL A 91 0.72 -9.62 -4.24
CA VAL A 91 -0.43 -10.47 -3.94
C VAL A 91 -0.04 -11.41 -2.79
N LYS A 92 -0.50 -11.08 -1.58
CA LYS A 92 -0.30 -11.87 -0.36
C LYS A 92 -1.59 -12.62 0.01
N PRO A 93 -1.49 -13.79 0.64
CA PRO A 93 -2.65 -14.53 1.11
C PRO A 93 -3.47 -13.73 2.11
N ALA A 94 -4.79 -13.83 2.02
CA ALA A 94 -5.69 -13.38 3.07
C ALA A 94 -5.65 -14.41 4.21
N THR A 95 -5.13 -14.01 5.36
CA THR A 95 -5.01 -14.84 6.56
C THR A 95 -5.74 -14.21 7.74
N LEU A 96 -6.06 -14.99 8.76
CA LEU A 96 -6.70 -14.45 9.97
C LEU A 96 -5.76 -13.48 10.70
N GLY A 97 -4.45 -13.72 10.60
CA GLY A 97 -3.41 -12.81 11.08
C GLY A 97 -3.48 -11.42 10.43
N LEU A 98 -3.82 -11.33 9.13
CA LEU A 98 -4.01 -10.05 8.44
C LEU A 98 -5.20 -9.27 9.01
N PHE A 99 -6.30 -9.94 9.33
CA PHE A 99 -7.48 -9.30 9.91
C PHE A 99 -7.19 -8.73 11.30
N ILE A 100 -6.58 -9.55 12.17
CA ILE A 100 -6.19 -9.14 13.52
C ILE A 100 -5.16 -8.00 13.46
N GLY A 101 -4.13 -8.14 12.62
CA GLY A 101 -3.12 -7.10 12.41
C GLY A 101 -3.70 -5.79 11.88
N GLY A 102 -4.65 -5.86 10.95
CA GLY A 102 -5.38 -4.70 10.43
C GLY A 102 -6.18 -3.97 11.51
N LEU A 103 -6.85 -4.72 12.41
CA LEU A 103 -7.57 -4.15 13.55
C LEU A 103 -6.61 -3.43 14.51
N LEU A 104 -5.51 -4.08 14.90
CA LEU A 104 -4.46 -3.50 15.75
C LEU A 104 -3.84 -2.25 15.12
N PHE A 105 -3.55 -2.29 13.82
CA PHE A 105 -3.05 -1.13 13.08
C PHE A 105 -4.05 0.01 13.06
N GLY A 106 -5.35 -0.29 12.89
CA GLY A 106 -6.44 0.68 12.96
C GLY A 106 -6.54 1.37 14.33
N ILE A 107 -6.44 0.60 15.41
CA ILE A 107 -6.42 1.13 16.79
C ILE A 107 -5.21 2.06 16.98
N GLY A 108 -4.03 1.65 16.51
CA GLY A 108 -2.83 2.47 16.54
C GLY A 108 -2.98 3.78 15.76
N MET A 109 -3.62 3.74 14.60
CA MET A 109 -3.90 4.93 13.78
C MET A 109 -4.82 5.93 14.50
N ILE A 110 -5.81 5.45 15.27
CA ILE A 110 -6.68 6.32 16.08
C ILE A 110 -5.87 6.96 17.21
N ALA A 111 -5.04 6.20 17.92
CA ALA A 111 -4.19 6.69 19.00
C ALA A 111 -3.14 7.72 18.51
N ALA A 112 -2.54 7.48 17.34
CA ALA A 112 -1.59 8.40 16.71
C ALA A 112 -2.25 9.63 16.06
N GLY A 113 -3.55 9.58 15.79
CA GLY A 113 -4.31 10.65 15.13
C GLY A 113 -3.96 10.85 13.65
N CYS A 114 -3.15 9.96 13.05
CA CYS A 114 -2.72 10.00 11.65
C CYS A 114 -2.41 8.59 11.13
N CYS A 115 -2.41 8.40 9.82
CA CYS A 115 -1.90 7.18 9.16
C CYS A 115 -0.40 7.31 8.87
N ALA A 116 0.28 6.22 8.51
CA ALA A 116 1.73 6.21 8.27
C ALA A 116 2.20 7.27 7.26
N SER A 117 1.48 7.43 6.14
CA SER A 117 1.77 8.48 5.15
C SER A 117 1.61 9.89 5.72
N GLY A 118 0.62 10.08 6.58
CA GLY A 118 0.38 11.34 7.29
C GLY A 118 1.45 11.62 8.35
N THR A 119 1.92 10.61 9.06
CA THR A 119 3.05 10.76 10.00
C THR A 119 4.30 11.26 9.29
N LEU A 120 4.55 10.77 8.06
CA LEU A 120 5.72 11.15 7.26
C LEU A 120 5.62 12.57 6.68
N THR A 121 4.42 13.05 6.33
CA THR A 121 4.23 14.46 5.94
C THR A 121 4.27 15.38 7.17
N ASP A 122 3.60 14.98 8.26
CA ASP A 122 3.51 15.76 9.50
C ASP A 122 4.90 15.98 10.13
N ILE A 123 5.81 14.99 10.07
CA ILE A 123 7.19 15.17 10.55
C ILE A 123 7.96 16.17 9.67
N GLY A 124 7.69 16.18 8.36
CA GLY A 124 8.23 17.16 7.42
C GLY A 124 7.70 18.59 7.67
N GLU A 125 6.46 18.71 8.17
CA GLU A 125 5.87 19.98 8.63
C GLU A 125 6.37 20.42 10.03
N GLY A 126 7.10 19.55 10.75
CA GLY A 126 7.57 19.83 12.11
C GLY A 126 6.51 19.59 13.20
N ALA A 127 5.48 18.78 12.94
CA ALA A 127 4.48 18.45 13.94
C ALA A 127 5.10 17.60 15.07
N GLY A 128 5.16 18.15 16.29
CA GLY A 128 5.78 17.49 17.45
C GLY A 128 5.22 16.09 17.75
N ARG A 129 3.94 15.85 17.45
CA ARG A 129 3.32 14.51 17.58
C ARG A 129 3.98 13.47 16.68
N ALA A 130 4.34 13.84 15.45
CA ALA A 130 4.86 12.90 14.46
C ALA A 130 6.30 12.48 14.78
N ILE A 131 7.07 13.35 15.44
CA ILE A 131 8.42 13.06 15.92
C ILE A 131 8.41 11.90 16.92
N ILE A 132 7.35 11.79 17.75
CA ILE A 132 7.20 10.70 18.71
C ILE A 132 6.58 9.47 18.04
N VAL A 133 5.56 9.65 17.19
CA VAL A 133 4.88 8.51 16.55
C VAL A 133 5.79 7.73 15.61
N LEU A 134 6.61 8.42 14.81
CA LEU A 134 7.46 7.79 13.79
C LEU A 134 8.43 6.73 14.34
N PRO A 135 9.23 6.98 15.39
CA PRO A 135 10.13 5.97 15.93
C PRO A 135 9.39 4.76 16.50
N PHE A 136 8.26 4.97 17.21
CA PHE A 136 7.45 3.87 17.72
C PHE A 136 6.82 3.06 16.58
N PHE A 137 6.39 3.72 15.51
CA PHE A 137 5.90 3.07 14.30
C PHE A 137 7.01 2.22 13.64
N CYS A 138 8.23 2.74 13.53
CA CYS A 138 9.37 2.00 12.98
C CYS A 138 9.72 0.78 13.85
N ILE A 139 9.82 0.95 15.17
CA ILE A 139 10.12 -0.15 16.10
C ILE A 139 9.03 -1.22 16.03
N GLY A 140 7.76 -0.81 16.07
CA GLY A 140 6.61 -1.72 15.94
C GLY A 140 6.62 -2.49 14.62
N SER A 141 6.94 -1.81 13.51
CA SER A 141 7.03 -2.46 12.19
C SER A 141 8.15 -3.49 12.13
N VAL A 142 9.33 -3.20 12.69
CA VAL A 142 10.46 -4.14 12.72
C VAL A 142 10.13 -5.34 13.60
N LEU A 143 9.55 -5.12 14.78
CA LEU A 143 9.10 -6.19 15.67
C LEU A 143 8.03 -7.07 15.03
N GLY A 144 7.10 -6.46 14.28
CA GLY A 144 6.06 -7.18 13.55
C GLY A 144 6.64 -8.11 12.48
N VAL A 145 7.61 -7.63 11.70
CA VAL A 145 8.32 -8.45 10.70
C VAL A 145 9.12 -9.57 11.36
N TRP A 146 9.77 -9.30 12.50
CA TRP A 146 10.53 -10.31 13.22
C TRP A 146 9.63 -11.43 13.78
N HIS A 147 8.46 -11.08 14.33
CA HIS A 147 7.50 -12.06 14.82
C HIS A 147 6.73 -12.77 13.71
N LEU A 148 6.73 -12.25 12.48
CA LEU A 148 6.00 -12.84 11.35
C LEU A 148 6.40 -14.32 11.13
N ALA A 149 7.70 -14.63 11.22
CA ALA A 149 8.20 -16.01 11.04
C ALA A 149 7.71 -17.00 12.11
N SER A 150 7.38 -16.52 13.32
CA SER A 150 6.75 -17.33 14.37
C SER A 150 5.23 -17.40 14.20
N LEU A 151 4.60 -16.31 13.76
CA LEU A 151 3.16 -16.23 13.54
C LEU A 151 2.70 -17.08 12.34
N GLU A 152 3.54 -17.22 11.32
CA GLU A 152 3.29 -18.10 10.16
C GLU A 152 3.16 -19.58 10.55
N LYS A 153 3.74 -20.00 11.68
CA LYS A 153 3.66 -21.38 12.20
C LYS A 153 2.38 -21.65 13.01
N THR A 154 1.56 -20.63 13.22
CA THR A 154 0.37 -20.70 14.08
C THR A 154 -0.89 -20.92 13.24
N PHE A 155 -1.98 -21.40 13.85
CA PHE A 155 -3.32 -21.55 13.26
C PHE A 155 -3.85 -20.28 12.53
N LEU A 156 -3.28 -19.11 12.82
CA LEU A 156 -3.63 -17.83 12.20
C LEU A 156 -3.33 -17.75 10.69
N TYR A 157 -2.40 -18.59 10.19
CA TYR A 157 -1.94 -18.61 8.79
C TYR A 157 -2.32 -19.90 8.05
N GLU A 158 -2.94 -20.86 8.73
CA GLU A 158 -3.23 -22.21 8.19
C GLU A 158 -4.28 -22.19 7.06
N LYS A 159 -5.18 -21.20 7.06
CA LYS A 159 -6.24 -21.04 6.04
C LYS A 159 -5.98 -19.85 5.11
N ALA A 160 -4.75 -19.77 4.62
CA ALA A 160 -4.30 -18.75 3.68
C ALA A 160 -4.95 -18.92 2.31
N ILE A 161 -5.95 -18.08 1.97
CA ILE A 161 -6.54 -18.05 0.64
C ILE A 161 -5.85 -16.96 -0.17
N THR A 162 -5.09 -17.34 -1.19
CA THR A 162 -4.58 -16.41 -2.21
C THR A 162 -5.64 -16.26 -3.30
N VAL A 163 -6.39 -15.17 -3.28
CA VAL A 163 -7.35 -14.84 -4.34
C VAL A 163 -6.73 -13.84 -5.28
N TYR A 164 -6.51 -14.23 -6.54
CA TYR A 164 -6.17 -13.30 -7.61
C TYR A 164 -7.44 -12.96 -8.40
N LEU A 165 -7.93 -11.73 -8.25
CA LEU A 165 -9.18 -11.26 -8.86
C LEU A 165 -9.25 -11.49 -10.38
N PRO A 166 -8.18 -11.23 -11.16
CA PRO A 166 -8.20 -11.46 -12.60
C PRO A 166 -8.29 -12.94 -13.01
N ASP A 167 -7.91 -13.90 -12.15
CA ASP A 167 -8.03 -15.34 -12.46
C ASP A 167 -9.49 -15.82 -12.47
N HIS A 168 -10.36 -15.17 -11.69
CA HIS A 168 -11.78 -15.55 -11.59
C HIS A 168 -12.68 -14.74 -12.50
N PHE A 169 -12.40 -13.45 -12.70
CA PHE A 169 -13.29 -12.52 -13.41
C PHE A 169 -12.68 -11.95 -14.71
N GLY A 170 -11.43 -12.28 -15.02
CA GLY A 170 -10.68 -11.64 -16.10
C GLY A 170 -10.30 -10.19 -15.76
N TYR A 171 -9.38 -9.60 -16.54
CA TYR A 171 -8.91 -8.23 -16.30
C TYR A 171 -10.04 -7.19 -16.35
N LEU A 172 -10.97 -7.30 -17.29
CA LEU A 172 -12.14 -6.41 -17.37
C LEU A 172 -13.11 -6.60 -16.19
N GLY A 173 -13.38 -7.85 -15.78
CA GLY A 173 -14.24 -8.10 -14.63
C GLY A 173 -13.61 -7.63 -13.31
N SER A 174 -12.29 -7.74 -13.16
CA SER A 174 -11.58 -7.23 -11.98
C SER A 174 -11.68 -5.70 -11.82
N ILE A 175 -11.69 -4.95 -12.94
CA ILE A 175 -11.89 -3.49 -12.93
C ILE A 175 -13.32 -3.17 -12.52
N LEU A 176 -14.31 -3.84 -13.11
CA LEU A 176 -15.72 -3.60 -12.80
C LEU A 176 -16.04 -3.89 -11.33
N VAL A 177 -15.57 -5.00 -10.79
CA VAL A 177 -15.75 -5.35 -9.36
C VAL A 177 -15.03 -4.37 -8.44
N SER A 178 -13.88 -3.83 -8.85
CA SER A 178 -13.13 -2.88 -8.01
C SER A 178 -13.71 -1.46 -8.02
N LEU A 179 -14.49 -1.11 -9.05
CA LEU A 179 -15.05 0.23 -9.22
C LEU A 179 -16.49 0.34 -8.71
N PHE A 180 -17.19 -0.79 -8.56
CA PHE A 180 -18.56 -0.89 -8.07
C PHE A 180 -18.60 -1.02 -6.54
#